data_AF-A0A1X9WD71-F1
#
_entry.id   AF-A0A1X9WD71-F1
#
_cell.length_a   1.000
_cell.length_b   1.000
_cell.length_c   1.000
_cell.angle_alpha   90.00
_cell.angle_beta   90.00
_cell.angle_gamma   90.00
#
_symmetry.space_group_name_H-M   'P 1'
#
loop_
_entity.id
_entity.type
_entity.pdbx_description
1 polymer ?
#
loop_
_entity_poly.entity_id
_entity_poly.type
_entity_poly.pdbx_seq_one_letter_code
_entity_poly.pdbx_strand_id
1 'polypeptide(L)'
;MLFPILIFILCLIMYIMIKSNKKVFFNLYFSSGRLIEYIWTIIPMLVLLTVGIPSLYILFLSDEVVLYPILSVKVLGHQWFWSYEYMFSKSFFSTKDHSIMLNKEIPMMKGNISGLEVDSYMIFGSEDKIRLLSSTSSLVLPVGDMVRLMVSSSDVLHCFTIPSLGLKIDAIPGRINQVAFSSLSEGVFFGQCSELCGAQHSFMPIEVAMVNKNYLLNLL
;
A
#
# COMPACT_ATOMS: atom_id res chain seq x y z
N MET A 1 7.78 3.40 -17.53
CA MET A 1 7.58 2.93 -18.93
C MET A 1 6.27 3.40 -19.55
N LEU A 2 5.14 3.40 -18.82
CA LEU A 2 3.83 3.83 -19.35
C LEU A 2 3.78 5.31 -19.78
N PHE A 3 4.37 6.23 -19.00
CA PHE A 3 4.34 7.66 -19.30
C PHE A 3 4.93 8.03 -20.68
N PRO A 4 6.14 7.57 -21.05
CA PRO A 4 6.68 7.78 -22.39
C PRO A 4 5.79 7.25 -23.52
N ILE A 5 5.17 6.08 -23.34
CA ILE A 5 4.27 5.48 -24.34
C ILE A 5 3.03 6.36 -24.52
N LEU A 6 2.43 6.82 -23.42
CA LEU A 6 1.27 7.71 -23.45
C LEU A 6 1.60 9.03 -24.17
N ILE A 7 2.73 9.66 -23.82
CA ILE A 7 3.18 10.91 -24.44
C ILE A 7 3.38 10.71 -25.95
N PHE A 8 4.03 9.61 -26.36
CA PHE A 8 4.22 9.29 -27.76
C PHE A 8 2.89 9.17 -28.52
N ILE A 9 1.90 8.44 -27.97
CA ILE A 9 0.58 8.27 -28.57
C ILE A 9 -0.15 9.62 -28.68
N LEU A 10 -0.13 10.43 -27.62
CA LEU A 10 -0.75 11.76 -27.62
C LEU A 10 -0.12 12.68 -28.66
N CYS A 11 1.22 12.71 -28.75
CA CYS A 11 1.94 13.47 -29.77
C CYS A 11 1.61 12.99 -31.19
N LEU A 12 1.51 11.67 -31.42
CA LEU A 12 1.16 11.10 -32.71
C LEU A 12 -0.26 11.51 -33.13
N ILE A 13 -1.25 11.40 -32.24
CA ILE A 13 -2.64 11.79 -32.50
C ILE A 13 -2.72 13.29 -32.80
N MET A 14 -2.07 14.13 -31.98
CA MET A 14 -2.00 15.57 -32.21
C MET A 14 -1.37 15.91 -33.57
N TYR A 15 -0.28 15.22 -33.93
CA TYR A 15 0.36 15.40 -35.23
C TYR A 15 -0.59 15.06 -36.39
N ILE A 16 -1.28 13.91 -36.33
CA ILE A 16 -2.26 13.49 -37.35
C ILE A 16 -3.37 14.53 -37.46
N MET A 17 -3.88 15.03 -36.33
CA MET A 17 -4.95 16.02 -36.31
C MET A 17 -4.54 17.35 -36.96
N ILE A 18 -3.36 17.89 -36.60
CA ILE A 18 -2.82 19.11 -37.21
C ILE A 18 -2.61 18.92 -38.72
N LYS A 19 -2.10 17.76 -39.15
CA LYS A 19 -1.86 17.47 -40.56
C LYS A 19 -3.15 17.31 -41.35
N SER A 20 -4.17 16.69 -40.76
CA SER A 20 -5.49 16.52 -41.38
C SER A 20 -6.25 17.84 -41.57
N ASN A 21 -5.99 18.85 -40.73
CA ASN A 21 -6.57 20.18 -40.86
C ASN A 21 -5.98 20.99 -42.03
N LYS A 22 -4.81 20.62 -42.56
CA LYS A 22 -4.24 21.25 -43.75
C LYS A 22 -4.98 20.74 -44.99
N LYS A 23 -5.99 21.48 -45.43
CA LYS A 23 -6.72 21.22 -46.68
C LYS A 23 -5.78 21.37 -47.86
N VAL A 24 -5.33 20.27 -48.46
CA VAL A 24 -4.63 20.34 -49.75
C VAL A 24 -5.24 19.40 -50.78
N PHE A 25 -5.49 18.10 -50.50
CA PHE A 25 -6.30 17.24 -51.38
C PHE A 25 -6.95 16.09 -50.59
N PHE A 26 -8.27 15.90 -50.72
CA PHE A 26 -8.98 14.73 -50.18
C PHE A 26 -9.09 13.66 -51.27
N ASN A 27 -8.54 12.47 -51.03
CA ASN A 27 -8.82 11.32 -51.87
C ASN A 27 -10.15 10.69 -51.44
N LEU A 28 -11.22 10.94 -52.20
CA LEU A 28 -12.58 10.46 -51.91
C LEU A 28 -12.74 8.94 -52.12
N TYR A 29 -11.79 8.27 -52.77
CA TYR A 29 -11.85 6.85 -53.13
C TYR A 29 -10.98 5.95 -52.26
N PHE A 30 -10.35 6.48 -51.20
CA PHE A 30 -9.56 5.68 -50.27
C PHE A 30 -10.49 4.94 -49.29
N SER A 31 -11.08 3.83 -49.74
CA SER A 31 -12.07 3.05 -48.96
C SER A 31 -11.50 1.78 -48.31
N SER A 32 -10.31 1.33 -48.71
CA SER A 32 -9.68 0.13 -48.13
C SER A 32 -8.20 0.32 -47.88
N GLY A 33 -7.77 0.09 -46.64
CA GLY A 33 -6.39 0.22 -46.21
C GLY A 33 -5.90 -1.00 -45.46
N ARG A 34 -6.10 -2.23 -45.97
CA ARG A 34 -5.74 -3.48 -45.26
C ARG A 34 -4.34 -3.45 -44.62
N LEU A 35 -3.36 -2.83 -45.29
CA LEU A 35 -2.01 -2.66 -44.75
C LEU A 35 -1.97 -1.74 -43.51
N ILE A 36 -2.68 -0.59 -43.51
CA ILE A 36 -2.77 0.27 -42.31
C ILE A 36 -3.50 -0.46 -41.19
N GLU A 37 -4.51 -1.26 -41.55
CA GLU A 37 -5.28 -2.04 -40.59
C GLU A 37 -4.39 -3.08 -39.88
N TYR A 38 -3.56 -3.81 -40.62
CA TYR A 38 -2.60 -4.72 -40.00
C TYR A 38 -1.60 -4.00 -39.09
N ILE A 39 -1.08 -2.84 -39.52
CA ILE A 39 -0.10 -2.07 -38.75
C ILE A 39 -0.71 -1.59 -37.43
N TRP A 40 -1.90 -0.97 -37.46
CA TRP A 40 -2.52 -0.42 -36.25
C TRP A 40 -3.12 -1.48 -35.31
N THR A 41 -3.16 -2.75 -35.72
CA THR A 41 -3.60 -3.86 -34.86
C THR A 41 -2.39 -4.55 -34.23
N ILE A 42 -1.34 -4.82 -35.02
CA ILE A 42 -0.14 -5.53 -34.55
C ILE A 42 0.68 -4.64 -33.60
N ILE A 43 0.85 -3.35 -33.90
CA ILE A 43 1.67 -2.47 -33.06
C ILE A 43 1.10 -2.34 -31.64
N PRO A 44 -0.19 -2.00 -31.41
CA PRO A 44 -0.74 -1.93 -30.06
C PRO A 44 -0.71 -3.27 -29.33
N MET A 45 -0.92 -4.39 -30.03
CA MET A 45 -0.80 -5.72 -29.45
C MET A 45 0.60 -5.96 -28.86
N LEU A 46 1.67 -5.64 -29.61
CA LEU A 46 3.04 -5.78 -29.13
C LEU A 46 3.34 -4.84 -27.95
N VAL A 47 2.85 -3.59 -28.00
CA VAL A 47 2.98 -2.65 -26.88
C VAL A 47 2.34 -3.21 -25.60
N LEU A 48 1.13 -3.77 -25.69
CA LEU A 48 0.46 -4.38 -24.55
C LEU A 48 1.23 -5.58 -23.99
N LEU A 49 1.81 -6.43 -24.84
CA LEU A 49 2.62 -7.57 -24.39
C LEU A 49 3.87 -7.13 -23.62
N THR A 50 4.57 -6.10 -24.11
CA THR A 50 5.77 -5.57 -23.44
C THR A 50 5.48 -4.95 -22.07
N VAL A 51 4.29 -4.40 -21.84
CA VAL A 51 3.86 -3.90 -20.54
C VAL A 51 3.34 -5.04 -19.66
N GLY A 52 2.56 -5.96 -20.23
CA GLY A 52 1.86 -7.01 -19.50
C GLY A 52 2.80 -8.03 -18.85
N ILE A 53 3.82 -8.49 -19.57
CA ILE A 53 4.74 -9.53 -19.07
C ILE A 53 5.48 -9.11 -17.77
N PRO A 54 6.18 -7.96 -17.71
CA PRO A 54 6.82 -7.52 -16.46
C PRO A 54 5.81 -7.17 -15.36
N SER A 55 4.61 -6.68 -15.73
CA SER A 55 3.55 -6.40 -14.77
C SER A 55 3.06 -7.66 -14.06
N LEU A 56 2.88 -8.77 -14.78
CA LEU A 56 2.50 -10.05 -14.20
C LEU A 56 3.59 -10.57 -13.26
N TYR A 57 4.87 -10.44 -13.64
CA TYR A 57 5.98 -10.83 -12.78
C TYR A 57 5.96 -10.10 -11.43
N ILE A 58 5.76 -8.78 -11.43
CA ILE A 58 5.68 -7.98 -10.20
C ILE A 58 4.43 -8.35 -9.38
N LEU A 59 3.29 -8.59 -10.05
CA LEU A 59 2.05 -9.01 -9.39
C LEU A 59 2.27 -10.29 -8.56
N PHE A 60 2.90 -11.31 -9.15
CA PHE A 60 3.18 -12.55 -8.44
C PHE A 60 4.12 -12.34 -7.25
N LEU A 61 5.18 -11.54 -7.41
CA LEU A 61 6.07 -11.20 -6.30
C LEU A 61 5.36 -10.47 -5.15
N SER A 62 4.36 -9.63 -5.46
CA SER A 62 3.60 -8.90 -4.44
C SER A 62 2.55 -9.74 -3.72
N ASP A 63 2.06 -10.81 -4.34
CA ASP A 63 1.00 -11.68 -3.79
C ASP A 63 1.57 -12.90 -3.05
N GLU A 64 2.90 -13.07 -3.00
CA GLU A 64 3.53 -14.15 -2.25
C GLU A 64 3.21 -14.04 -0.75
N VAL A 65 2.37 -14.96 -0.28
CA VAL A 65 2.01 -15.05 1.13
C VAL A 65 3.22 -15.53 1.93
N VAL A 66 3.81 -14.64 2.71
CA VAL A 66 4.91 -14.99 3.63
C VAL A 66 4.39 -15.98 4.68
N LEU A 67 4.93 -17.19 4.68
CA LEU A 67 4.49 -18.28 5.58
C LEU A 67 4.86 -18.06 7.05
N TYR A 68 5.98 -17.36 7.33
CA TYR A 68 6.50 -17.15 8.69
C TYR A 68 6.86 -15.68 8.94
N PRO A 69 5.88 -14.76 9.04
CA PRO A 69 6.17 -13.37 9.38
C PRO A 69 6.67 -13.28 10.81
N ILE A 70 7.60 -12.35 11.03
CA ILE A 70 8.19 -12.09 12.35
C ILE A 70 7.17 -11.36 13.25
N LEU A 71 6.33 -10.52 12.64
CA LEU A 71 5.25 -9.77 13.27
C LEU A 71 4.00 -9.82 12.39
N SER A 72 2.84 -10.09 12.98
CA SER A 72 1.54 -9.90 12.34
C SER A 72 0.79 -8.77 13.04
N VAL A 73 0.22 -7.84 12.27
CA VAL A 73 -0.62 -6.77 12.81
C VAL A 73 -1.97 -6.83 12.14
N LYS A 74 -3.02 -6.86 12.96
CA LYS A 74 -4.39 -6.71 12.48
C LYS A 74 -4.77 -5.24 12.52
N VAL A 75 -5.33 -4.76 11.42
CA VAL A 75 -5.74 -3.37 11.21
C VAL A 75 -7.25 -3.37 10.98
N LEU A 76 -7.98 -2.59 11.78
CA LEU A 76 -9.42 -2.45 11.65
C LEU A 76 -9.79 -1.00 11.31
N GLY A 77 -10.53 -0.82 10.23
CA GLY A 77 -11.13 0.46 9.87
C GLY A 77 -12.49 0.65 10.55
N HIS A 78 -12.69 1.84 11.12
CA HIS A 78 -13.94 2.31 11.74
C HIS A 78 -14.29 3.70 11.19
N GLN A 79 -15.53 4.14 11.30
CA GLN A 79 -15.95 5.53 11.05
C GLN A 79 -15.57 6.43 12.25
N TRP A 80 -14.55 7.28 12.22
CA TRP A 80 -13.51 7.49 11.21
C TRP A 80 -12.14 7.49 11.89
N PHE A 81 -11.62 6.29 12.13
CA PHE A 81 -10.32 6.05 12.78
C PHE A 81 -9.82 4.63 12.46
N TRP A 82 -8.57 4.33 12.82
CA TRP A 82 -7.98 3.01 12.64
C TRP A 82 -7.58 2.42 13.99
N SER A 83 -7.87 1.14 14.22
CA SER A 83 -7.33 0.40 15.37
C SER A 83 -6.33 -0.65 14.93
N TYR A 84 -5.27 -0.80 15.71
CA TYR A 84 -4.15 -1.70 15.46
C TYR A 84 -4.04 -2.73 16.58
N GLU A 85 -3.99 -4.01 16.22
CA GLU A 85 -3.84 -5.12 17.17
C GLU A 85 -2.56 -5.90 16.81
N TYR A 86 -1.57 -5.87 17.70
CA TYR A 86 -0.29 -6.53 17.49
C TYR A 86 -0.33 -8.01 17.91
N MET A 87 0.14 -8.89 17.02
CA MET A 87 0.24 -10.33 17.25
C MET A 87 1.71 -10.75 17.05
N PHE A 88 2.45 -10.82 18.16
CA PHE A 88 3.87 -11.17 18.14
C PHE A 88 4.08 -12.69 18.07
N SER A 89 4.95 -13.13 17.17
CA SER A 89 5.44 -14.51 17.16
C SER A 89 6.45 -14.73 18.30
N LYS A 90 6.52 -15.96 18.83
CA LYS A 90 7.57 -16.34 19.81
C LYS A 90 8.99 -16.11 19.26
N SER A 91 9.18 -16.20 17.94
CA SER A 91 10.46 -15.93 17.28
C SER A 91 10.86 -14.44 17.32
N PHE A 92 9.91 -13.52 17.50
CA PHE A 92 10.20 -12.09 17.60
C PHE A 92 11.10 -11.77 18.79
N PHE A 93 10.79 -12.36 19.95
CA PHE A 93 11.52 -12.20 21.21
C PHE A 93 12.76 -13.10 21.33
N SER A 94 12.93 -14.09 20.43
CA SER A 94 14.09 -14.98 20.41
C SER A 94 15.26 -14.35 19.66
N THR A 95 15.80 -13.25 20.20
CA THR A 95 17.10 -12.73 19.78
C THR A 95 18.19 -13.47 20.55
N LYS A 96 19.17 -14.06 19.83
CA LYS A 96 20.30 -14.84 20.38
C LYS A 96 21.10 -14.12 21.48
N ASP A 97 20.99 -12.79 21.59
CA ASP A 97 21.77 -11.97 22.51
C ASP A 97 21.06 -11.63 23.84
N HIS A 98 19.84 -12.13 24.07
CA HIS A 98 19.15 -12.02 25.36
C HIS A 98 19.06 -13.38 26.07
N SER A 99 20.21 -14.03 26.27
CA SER A 99 20.37 -15.07 27.30
C SER A 99 20.35 -14.49 28.73
N ILE A 100 20.27 -13.16 28.86
CA ILE A 100 20.10 -12.44 30.12
C ILE A 100 18.75 -11.72 30.03
N MET A 101 17.73 -12.31 30.65
CA MET A 101 16.35 -11.81 30.93
C MET A 101 15.25 -12.85 30.65
N LEU A 102 15.55 -14.15 30.62
CA LEU A 102 14.51 -15.18 30.80
C LEU A 102 14.13 -15.40 32.28
N ASN A 103 14.88 -14.83 33.22
CA ASN A 103 14.70 -15.07 34.67
C ASN A 103 14.34 -13.83 35.51
N LYS A 104 14.06 -12.68 34.90
CA LYS A 104 13.33 -11.62 35.59
C LYS A 104 11.95 -11.63 34.97
N GLU A 105 10.99 -12.10 35.74
CA GLU A 105 9.57 -11.99 35.43
C GLU A 105 9.32 -10.63 34.79
N ILE A 106 9.06 -10.63 33.48
CA ILE A 106 8.55 -9.44 32.79
C ILE A 106 7.31 -9.07 33.60
N PRO A 107 7.26 -7.91 34.29
CA PRO A 107 6.24 -7.63 35.32
C PRO A 107 4.79 -7.52 34.79
N MET A 108 4.51 -8.01 33.58
CA MET A 108 3.20 -8.01 32.92
C MET A 108 2.89 -9.30 32.14
N MET A 109 3.65 -10.40 32.27
CA MET A 109 3.37 -11.66 31.57
C MET A 109 2.64 -12.71 32.42
N LYS A 110 1.46 -12.34 32.94
CA LYS A 110 0.40 -13.27 33.40
C LYS A 110 -0.94 -12.83 32.82
N GLY A 111 -1.04 -12.89 31.50
CA GLY A 111 -2.25 -12.65 30.72
C GLY A 111 -1.95 -13.03 29.28
N ASN A 112 -2.93 -13.53 28.53
CA ASN A 112 -2.76 -13.94 27.13
C ASN A 112 -1.93 -12.92 26.35
N ILE A 113 -0.95 -13.39 25.56
CA ILE A 113 -0.12 -12.58 24.64
C ILE A 113 -0.96 -12.20 23.41
N SER A 114 -2.21 -11.78 23.63
CA SER A 114 -3.18 -11.37 22.63
C SER A 114 -3.51 -9.90 22.86
N GLY A 115 -3.08 -9.07 21.92
CA GLY A 115 -3.73 -7.80 21.62
C GLY A 115 -3.28 -6.62 22.46
N LEU A 116 -2.09 -6.09 22.18
CA LEU A 116 -1.92 -4.64 22.36
C LEU A 116 -2.81 -3.99 21.30
N GLU A 117 -3.95 -3.46 21.74
CA GLU A 117 -4.88 -2.72 20.91
C GLU A 117 -4.62 -1.22 21.05
N VAL A 118 -4.43 -0.54 19.93
CA VAL A 118 -4.15 0.90 19.89
C VAL A 118 -5.07 1.55 18.88
N ASP A 119 -5.88 2.50 19.35
CA ASP A 119 -6.74 3.32 18.50
C ASP A 119 -6.01 4.60 18.07
N SER A 120 -6.03 4.85 16.76
CA SER A 120 -5.41 6.01 16.12
C SER A 120 -6.45 6.94 15.52
N TYR A 121 -6.57 8.12 16.11
CA TYR A 121 -7.47 9.19 15.68
C TYR A 121 -6.67 10.31 15.02
N MET A 122 -7.31 11.08 14.13
CA MET A 122 -6.66 12.24 13.55
C MET A 122 -6.47 13.35 14.59
N ILE A 123 -5.33 14.03 14.53
CA ILE A 123 -5.10 15.24 15.33
C ILE A 123 -5.46 16.48 14.51
N PHE A 124 -6.19 17.39 15.14
CA PHE A 124 -6.53 18.69 14.59
C PHE A 124 -5.65 19.80 15.20
N GLY A 125 -5.09 20.66 14.36
CA GLY A 125 -4.64 22.00 14.79
C GLY A 125 -3.37 22.09 15.65
N SER A 126 -2.47 21.11 15.64
CA SER A 126 -1.15 21.24 16.29
C SER A 126 -0.08 21.76 15.32
N GLU A 127 0.64 22.82 15.70
CA GLU A 127 1.65 23.49 14.85
C GLU A 127 2.78 22.55 14.38
N ASP A 128 3.15 21.57 15.19
CA ASP A 128 4.24 20.63 14.87
C ASP A 128 3.82 19.42 14.02
N LYS A 129 2.52 19.26 13.73
CA LYS A 129 2.01 18.08 13.01
C LYS A 129 1.50 18.42 11.63
N ILE A 130 1.62 17.45 10.72
CA ILE A 130 1.22 17.61 9.34
C ILE A 130 -0.31 17.50 9.26
N ARG A 131 -0.93 18.57 8.76
CA ARG A 131 -2.38 18.68 8.58
C ARG A 131 -2.93 17.50 7.76
N LEU A 132 -3.97 16.84 8.27
CA LEU A 132 -4.67 15.70 7.66
C LEU A 132 -3.88 14.38 7.53
N LEU A 133 -2.63 14.32 8.00
CA LEU A 133 -1.80 13.11 7.93
C LEU A 133 -1.39 12.59 9.30
N SER A 134 -1.28 13.46 10.29
CA SER A 134 -0.85 13.04 11.62
C SER A 134 -1.99 12.48 12.47
N SER A 135 -1.64 11.47 13.25
CA SER A 135 -2.54 10.75 14.13
C SER A 135 -2.10 10.82 15.59
N THR A 136 -2.97 10.37 16.50
CA THR A 136 -2.68 10.26 17.94
C THR A 136 -1.62 9.22 18.23
N SER A 137 -1.62 8.12 17.49
CA SER A 137 -0.71 7.00 17.66
C SER A 137 -0.31 6.44 16.31
N SER A 138 0.99 6.26 16.11
CA SER A 138 1.52 5.61 14.92
C SER A 138 1.54 4.09 15.07
N LEU A 139 1.37 3.40 13.95
CA LEU A 139 1.65 1.97 13.84
C LEU A 139 3.17 1.78 13.78
N VAL A 140 3.78 1.23 14.82
CA VAL A 140 5.24 1.11 14.95
C VAL A 140 5.69 -0.28 14.53
N LEU A 141 6.57 -0.38 13.54
CA LEU A 141 6.97 -1.63 12.91
C LEU A 141 8.50 -1.74 12.75
N PRO A 142 9.07 -2.95 12.73
CA PRO A 142 10.50 -3.13 12.58
C PRO A 142 10.96 -2.95 11.12
N VAL A 143 12.07 -2.24 10.91
CA VAL A 143 12.76 -2.16 9.62
C VAL A 143 13.48 -3.47 9.28
N GLY A 144 13.50 -3.83 8.00
CA GLY A 144 14.24 -4.98 7.47
C GLY A 144 13.56 -6.34 7.63
N ASP A 145 12.55 -6.43 8.50
CA ASP A 145 11.78 -7.65 8.72
C ASP A 145 10.47 -7.64 7.91
N MET A 146 10.04 -8.82 7.45
CA MET A 146 8.73 -8.98 6.80
C MET A 146 7.61 -8.95 7.83
N VAL A 147 6.72 -7.97 7.68
CA VAL A 147 5.51 -7.78 8.49
C VAL A 147 4.30 -8.24 7.69
N ARG A 148 3.42 -9.03 8.32
CA ARG A 148 2.11 -9.38 7.75
C ARG A 148 1.05 -8.43 8.30
N LEU A 149 0.36 -7.70 7.42
CA LEU A 149 -0.85 -6.96 7.80
C LEU A 149 -2.08 -7.80 7.51
N MET A 150 -3.04 -7.77 8.43
CA MET A 150 -4.36 -8.38 8.30
C MET A 150 -5.41 -7.27 8.40
N VAL A 151 -5.94 -6.82 7.28
CA VAL A 151 -6.81 -5.65 7.19
C VAL A 151 -8.27 -6.09 7.10
N SER A 152 -9.13 -5.51 7.94
CA SER A 152 -10.58 -5.71 7.93
C SER A 152 -11.29 -4.44 8.41
N SER A 153 -12.61 -4.45 8.50
CA SER A 153 -13.40 -3.35 9.06
C SER A 153 -14.46 -3.86 10.05
N SER A 154 -14.82 -3.01 11.01
CA SER A 154 -15.90 -3.22 11.96
C SER A 154 -17.27 -2.75 11.46
N ASP A 155 -17.32 -1.87 10.45
CA ASP A 155 -18.54 -1.17 10.04
C ASP A 155 -18.79 -1.17 8.51
N VAL A 156 -18.16 -0.26 7.76
CA VAL A 156 -18.34 -0.05 6.33
C VAL A 156 -17.06 -0.37 5.56
N LEU A 157 -17.05 -0.20 4.24
CA LEU A 157 -15.82 -0.36 3.49
C LEU A 157 -14.84 0.78 3.81
N HIS A 158 -13.58 0.43 4.06
CA HIS A 158 -12.45 1.36 4.09
C HIS A 158 -11.31 0.79 3.24
N CYS A 159 -10.20 1.52 3.11
CA CYS A 159 -9.03 1.00 2.43
C CYS A 159 -7.74 1.53 3.07
N PHE A 160 -6.94 0.62 3.62
CA PHE A 160 -5.69 0.93 4.29
C PHE A 160 -4.59 1.12 3.23
N THR A 161 -4.07 2.34 3.11
CA THR A 161 -3.14 2.71 2.03
C THR A 161 -1.94 3.45 2.57
N ILE A 162 -0.73 3.02 2.17
CA ILE A 162 0.53 3.72 2.42
C ILE A 162 1.31 3.80 1.10
N PRO A 163 1.19 4.91 0.34
CA PRO A 163 1.70 4.98 -1.03
C PRO A 163 3.21 4.75 -1.15
N SER A 164 3.99 5.26 -0.21
CA SER A 164 5.45 5.11 -0.17
C SER A 164 5.93 3.68 0.05
N LEU A 165 5.07 2.82 0.63
CA LEU A 165 5.33 1.39 0.80
C LEU A 165 4.66 0.54 -0.28
N GLY A 166 3.96 1.17 -1.25
CA GLY A 166 3.23 0.45 -2.29
C GLY A 166 2.03 -0.35 -1.77
N LEU A 167 1.48 0.01 -0.60
CA LEU A 167 0.38 -0.72 0.03
C LEU A 167 -0.95 -0.05 -0.25
N LYS A 168 -1.93 -0.85 -0.68
CA LYS A 168 -3.34 -0.46 -0.78
C LYS A 168 -4.21 -1.71 -0.63
N ILE A 169 -4.93 -1.83 0.49
CA ILE A 169 -5.72 -3.03 0.81
C ILE A 169 -7.06 -2.62 1.39
N ASP A 170 -8.13 -3.15 0.80
CA ASP A 170 -9.48 -2.88 1.26
C ASP A 170 -9.73 -3.54 2.63
N ALA A 171 -10.32 -2.74 3.52
CA ALA A 171 -10.82 -3.13 4.82
C ALA A 171 -12.31 -3.44 4.65
N ILE A 172 -12.65 -4.72 4.60
CA ILE A 172 -14.01 -5.18 4.28
C ILE A 172 -14.64 -5.82 5.53
N PRO A 173 -15.84 -5.39 5.96
CA PRO A 173 -16.55 -6.02 7.07
C PRO A 173 -16.76 -7.52 6.83
N GLY A 174 -16.39 -8.35 7.81
CA GLY A 174 -16.53 -9.80 7.72
C GLY A 174 -15.50 -10.51 6.83
N ARG A 175 -14.50 -9.79 6.29
CA ARG A 175 -13.39 -10.38 5.51
C ARG A 175 -12.05 -9.86 6.00
N ILE A 176 -11.07 -10.77 6.13
CA ILE A 176 -9.69 -10.43 6.47
C ILE A 176 -8.85 -10.52 5.20
N ASN A 177 -8.40 -9.38 4.69
CA ASN A 177 -7.41 -9.30 3.62
C ASN A 177 -6.01 -9.30 4.22
N GLN A 178 -5.03 -9.88 3.53
CA GLN A 178 -3.66 -9.97 4.02
C GLN A 178 -2.67 -9.45 2.99
N VAL A 179 -1.62 -8.80 3.46
CA VAL A 179 -0.43 -8.48 2.66
C VAL A 179 0.80 -8.75 3.52
N ALA A 180 1.91 -9.06 2.87
CA ALA A 180 3.21 -9.01 3.51
C ALA A 180 4.03 -7.88 2.89
N PHE A 181 4.74 -7.12 3.72
CA PHE A 181 5.61 -6.06 3.25
C PHE A 181 6.80 -5.87 4.19
N SER A 182 7.81 -5.16 3.72
CA SER A 182 8.92 -4.68 4.54
C SER A 182 9.34 -3.29 4.08
N SER A 183 9.95 -2.52 4.98
CA SER A 183 10.68 -1.31 4.64
C SER A 183 12.17 -1.54 4.85
N LEU A 184 12.98 -1.00 3.95
CA LEU A 184 14.45 -1.01 4.07
C LEU A 184 15.00 0.22 4.81
N SER A 185 14.16 1.21 5.06
CA SER A 185 14.55 2.47 5.71
C SER A 185 13.68 2.77 6.93
N GLU A 186 14.32 3.28 7.97
CA GLU A 186 13.65 3.90 9.12
C GLU A 186 12.98 5.21 8.71
N GLY A 187 11.91 5.58 9.41
CA GLY A 187 11.19 6.83 9.16
C GLY A 187 9.69 6.71 9.39
N VAL A 188 9.00 7.84 9.21
CA VAL A 188 7.55 7.92 9.30
C VAL A 188 6.95 7.97 7.89
N PHE A 189 6.01 7.08 7.64
CA PHE A 189 5.29 6.94 6.38
C PHE A 189 3.82 7.25 6.61
N PHE A 190 3.26 8.07 5.73
CA PHE A 190 1.88 8.51 5.84
C PHE A 190 0.98 7.86 4.79
N GLY A 191 -0.27 7.74 5.17
CA GLY A 191 -1.34 7.16 4.38
C GLY A 191 -2.68 7.80 4.70
N GLN A 192 -3.68 7.49 3.88
CA GLN A 192 -5.06 7.91 4.08
C GLN A 192 -6.00 6.78 3.70
N CYS A 193 -7.23 6.83 4.20
CA CYS A 193 -8.28 5.94 3.72
C CYS A 193 -8.53 6.18 2.22
N SER A 194 -8.49 5.11 1.41
CA SER A 194 -8.67 5.18 -0.05
C SER A 194 -9.99 4.59 -0.55
N GLU A 195 -10.97 4.40 0.33
CA GLU A 195 -12.32 3.92 -0.01
C GLU A 195 -13.36 4.79 0.71
N LEU A 196 -14.38 5.24 -0.02
CA LEU A 196 -15.36 6.20 0.50
C LEU A 196 -16.16 5.59 1.66
N CYS A 197 -15.94 6.09 2.87
CA CYS A 197 -16.50 5.52 4.10
C CYS A 197 -17.41 6.48 4.90
N GLY A 198 -17.84 7.60 4.31
CA GLY A 198 -18.83 8.52 4.91
C GLY A 198 -18.31 9.94 5.15
N ALA A 199 -18.97 10.68 6.05
CA ALA A 199 -18.80 12.12 6.23
C ALA A 199 -17.37 12.57 6.58
N GLN A 200 -16.62 11.78 7.36
CA GLN A 200 -15.24 12.10 7.71
C GLN A 200 -14.21 11.19 7.01
N HIS A 201 -14.54 10.67 5.82
CA HIS A 201 -13.64 9.85 5.01
C HIS A 201 -12.23 10.46 4.84
N SER A 202 -12.14 11.78 4.66
CA SER A 202 -10.86 12.49 4.50
C SER A 202 -10.08 12.74 5.81
N PHE A 203 -10.61 12.32 6.95
CA PHE A 203 -10.10 12.68 8.29
C PHE A 203 -9.72 11.46 9.15
N MET A 204 -9.33 10.36 8.51
CA MET A 204 -8.83 9.15 9.17
C MET A 204 -7.49 8.70 8.58
N PRO A 205 -6.41 9.46 8.83
CA PRO A 205 -5.10 9.17 8.27
C PRO A 205 -4.47 7.95 8.90
N ILE A 206 -3.41 7.49 8.25
CA ILE A 206 -2.58 6.37 8.66
C ILE A 206 -1.16 6.91 8.83
N GLU A 207 -0.55 6.61 9.98
CA GLU A 207 0.82 6.98 10.28
C GLU A 207 1.57 5.73 10.71
N VAL A 208 2.63 5.38 9.97
CA VAL A 208 3.45 4.19 10.24
C VAL A 208 4.87 4.61 10.52
N ALA A 209 5.39 4.26 11.69
CA ALA A 209 6.77 4.50 12.09
C ALA A 209 7.58 3.21 11.92
N MET A 210 8.49 3.20 10.96
CA MET A 210 9.44 2.10 10.80
C MET A 210 10.69 2.40 11.65
N VAL A 211 10.99 1.52 12.60
CA VAL A 211 12.05 1.70 13.60
C VAL A 211 12.96 0.48 13.68
N ASN A 212 14.12 0.64 14.32
CA ASN A 212 14.97 -0.50 14.65
C ASN A 212 14.25 -1.48 15.58
N LYS A 213 14.46 -2.79 15.37
CA LYS A 213 13.87 -3.85 16.21
C LYS A 213 14.18 -3.69 17.71
N ASN A 214 15.39 -3.25 18.07
CA ASN A 214 15.75 -3.02 19.47
C ASN A 214 14.96 -1.88 20.12
N TYR A 215 14.66 -0.84 19.34
CA TYR A 215 13.84 0.26 19.80
C TYR A 215 12.39 -0.18 19.99
N LEU A 216 11.84 -0.95 19.04
CA LEU A 216 10.51 -1.53 19.16
C LEU A 216 10.38 -2.43 20.39
N LEU A 217 11.39 -3.27 20.68
CA LEU A 217 11.40 -4.12 21.88
C LEU A 217 11.43 -3.33 23.19
N ASN A 218 12.02 -2.14 23.22
CA ASN A 218 12.02 -1.26 24.41
C ASN A 218 10.70 -0.49 24.58
N LEU A 219 9.94 -0.33 23.49
CA LEU A 219 8.68 0.41 23.47
C LEU A 219 7.49 -0.46 23.91
N LEU A 220 7.65 -1.79 23.79
CA LEU A 220 6.72 -2.84 24.22
C LEU A 220 6.97 -3.26 25.68
#